data_AF-A0A9N9TIM9-F1
#
_entry.id   AF-A0A9N9TIM9-F1
#
_cell.length_a   1.000
_cell.length_b   1.000
_cell.length_c   1.000
_cell.angle_alpha   90.00
_cell.angle_beta   90.00
_cell.angle_gamma   90.00
#
_symmetry.space_group_name_H-M   'P 1'
#
loop_
_entity.id
_entity.type
_entity.pdbx_description
1 polymer ?
#
loop_
_entity_poly.entity_id
_entity_poly.type
_entity_poly.pdbx_seq_one_letter_code
_entity_poly.pdbx_strand_id
1 'polypeptide(L)'
;MNAKLLLLFLFVAVAFANAESNDLRIEDIEDREEAWRQFKIKYNKKYDTPEEENKRKAIFLDTHKDVTEHNKKYKNNEVSYSQGIYEFADLTAEEFRRTHTGLRGHNGGVRGAIPQA
;
A
#
# COMPACT_ATOMS: atom_id res chain seq x y z
N MET A 1 9.72 6.56 -47.21
CA MET A 1 9.59 5.74 -45.99
C MET A 1 8.48 4.72 -46.19
N ASN A 2 8.68 3.47 -45.77
CA ASN A 2 7.72 2.39 -45.96
C ASN A 2 6.63 2.46 -44.87
N ALA A 3 5.34 2.42 -45.24
CA ALA A 3 4.24 2.55 -44.29
C ALA A 3 4.26 1.46 -43.19
N LYS A 4 4.77 0.27 -43.52
CA LYS A 4 5.00 -0.82 -42.55
C LYS A 4 6.03 -0.46 -41.48
N LEU A 5 7.04 0.33 -41.86
CA LEU A 5 8.09 0.78 -40.94
C LEU A 5 7.56 1.86 -39.99
N LEU A 6 6.70 2.76 -40.47
CA LEU A 6 6.04 3.77 -39.64
C LEU A 6 5.05 3.15 -38.63
N LEU A 7 4.28 2.14 -39.03
CA LEU A 7 3.37 1.42 -38.12
C LEU A 7 4.13 0.64 -37.04
N LEU A 8 5.29 0.07 -37.37
CA LEU A 8 6.14 -0.59 -36.39
C LEU A 8 6.66 0.41 -35.34
N PHE A 9 7.12 1.58 -35.76
CA PHE A 9 7.53 2.64 -34.83
C PHE A 9 6.36 3.14 -33.94
N LEU A 10 5.14 3.19 -34.46
CA LEU A 10 3.96 3.57 -33.68
C LEU A 10 3.63 2.54 -32.60
N PHE A 11 3.64 1.25 -32.93
CA PHE A 11 3.40 0.17 -31.96
C PHE A 11 4.48 0.11 -30.88
N VAL A 12 5.74 0.30 -31.27
CA VAL A 12 6.86 0.39 -30.34
C VAL A 12 6.69 1.61 -29.41
N ALA A 13 6.38 2.80 -29.93
CA ALA A 13 6.15 3.98 -29.11
C ALA A 13 5.00 3.81 -28.10
N VAL A 14 3.89 3.18 -28.52
CA VAL A 14 2.76 2.88 -27.62
C VAL A 14 3.16 1.87 -26.54
N ALA A 15 3.92 0.83 -26.86
CA ALA A 15 4.39 -0.13 -25.86
C ALA A 15 5.38 0.49 -24.86
N PHE A 16 6.30 1.34 -25.33
CA PHE A 16 7.27 2.04 -24.47
C PHE A 16 6.62 3.06 -23.53
N ALA A 17 5.61 3.82 -23.99
CA ALA A 17 4.86 4.73 -23.13
C ALA A 17 4.06 4.00 -22.02
N ASN A 18 3.64 2.76 -22.29
CA ASN A 18 2.95 1.91 -21.29
C ASN A 18 3.93 1.12 -20.40
N ALA A 19 5.24 1.19 -20.66
CA ALA A 19 6.29 0.42 -19.97
C ALA A 19 7.17 1.28 -19.05
N GLU A 20 6.84 2.56 -18.85
CA GLU A 20 7.46 3.36 -17.79
C GLU A 20 7.12 2.71 -16.44
N SER A 21 8.13 2.07 -15.85
CA SER A 21 8.05 1.38 -14.58
C SER A 21 7.51 2.31 -13.49
N ASN A 22 6.31 2.02 -12.99
CA ASN A 22 5.72 2.60 -11.78
C ASN A 22 6.49 2.13 -10.52
N ASP A 23 7.77 2.48 -10.39
CA ASP A 23 8.52 2.36 -9.12
C ASP A 23 8.19 3.54 -8.19
N LEU A 24 6.90 3.91 -8.11
CA LEU A 24 6.43 4.86 -7.12
C LEU A 24 6.14 4.07 -5.85
N ARG A 25 7.01 4.23 -4.85
CA ARG A 25 6.78 3.70 -3.50
C ARG A 25 5.58 4.43 -2.91
N ILE A 26 4.56 3.68 -2.47
CA ILE A 26 3.31 4.28 -1.97
C ILE A 26 3.59 5.15 -0.74
N GLU A 27 4.53 4.72 0.11
CA GLU A 27 4.99 5.48 1.28
C GLU A 27 5.68 6.83 0.97
N ASP A 28 6.08 7.09 -0.28
CA ASP A 28 6.66 8.38 -0.69
C ASP A 28 5.62 9.31 -1.36
N ILE A 29 4.37 8.86 -1.54
CA ILE A 29 3.29 9.69 -2.11
C ILE A 29 2.74 10.62 -1.02
N GLU A 30 2.91 11.93 -1.19
CA GLU A 30 2.42 12.93 -0.23
C GLU A 30 0.90 13.12 -0.28
N ASP A 31 0.30 13.02 -1.47
CA ASP A 31 -1.14 13.11 -1.63
C ASP A 31 -1.82 11.83 -1.15
N ARG A 32 -2.65 11.96 -0.10
CA ARG A 32 -3.32 10.84 0.55
C ARG A 32 -4.34 10.13 -0.34
N GLU A 33 -5.01 10.85 -1.23
CA GLU A 33 -5.99 10.28 -2.15
C GLU A 33 -5.29 9.47 -3.24
N GLU A 34 -4.17 10.00 -3.75
CA GLU A 34 -3.33 9.30 -4.70
C GLU A 34 -2.67 8.06 -4.07
N ALA A 35 -2.17 8.16 -2.84
CA ALA A 35 -1.60 7.03 -2.11
C ALA A 35 -2.65 5.91 -1.93
N TRP A 36 -3.88 6.28 -1.56
CA TRP A 36 -5.00 5.34 -1.46
C TRP A 36 -5.32 4.68 -2.80
N ARG A 37 -5.38 5.47 -3.89
CA ARG A 37 -5.65 4.97 -5.24
C ARG A 37 -4.58 3.96 -5.68
N GLN A 38 -3.31 4.29 -5.47
CA GLN A 38 -2.17 3.42 -5.82
C GLN A 38 -2.14 2.15 -4.96
N PHE A 39 -2.46 2.24 -3.68
CA PHE A 39 -2.62 1.07 -2.82
C PHE A 39 -3.67 0.10 -3.35
N LYS A 40 -4.87 0.60 -3.71
CA LYS A 40 -5.92 -0.24 -4.26
C LYS A 40 -5.50 -0.92 -5.57
N ILE A 41 -4.80 -0.20 -6.44
CA ILE A 41 -4.31 -0.74 -7.72
C ILE A 41 -3.25 -1.82 -7.47
N LYS A 42 -2.23 -1.50 -6.65
CA LYS A 42 -1.09 -2.39 -6.39
C LYS A 42 -1.52 -3.72 -5.78
N TYR A 43 -2.49 -3.69 -4.85
CA TYR A 43 -2.97 -4.88 -4.14
C TYR A 43 -4.34 -5.37 -4.60
N ASN A 44 -4.82 -4.88 -5.76
CA ASN A 44 -6.10 -5.25 -6.37
C ASN A 44 -7.29 -5.23 -5.37
N LYS A 45 -7.36 -4.18 -4.55
CA LYS A 45 -8.38 -4.05 -3.50
C LYS A 45 -9.72 -3.67 -4.09
N LYS A 46 -10.77 -4.36 -3.65
CA LYS A 46 -12.17 -4.11 -3.99
C LYS A 46 -13.00 -4.25 -2.72
N TYR A 47 -13.96 -3.35 -2.54
CA TYR A 47 -14.83 -3.31 -1.37
C TYR A 47 -16.29 -3.28 -1.83
N ASP A 48 -17.14 -4.05 -1.15
CA ASP A 48 -18.51 -4.30 -1.61
C ASP A 48 -19.44 -3.11 -1.36
N THR A 49 -19.16 -2.29 -0.35
CA THR A 49 -19.98 -1.13 0.01
C THR A 49 -19.14 0.13 0.24
N PRO A 50 -19.73 1.32 0.05
CA PRO A 50 -19.06 2.59 0.37
C PRO A 50 -18.65 2.71 1.83
N GLU A 51 -19.42 2.14 2.76
CA GLU A 51 -19.11 2.15 4.19
C GLU A 51 -17.85 1.35 4.49
N GLU A 52 -17.71 0.17 3.89
CA GLU A 52 -16.50 -0.64 4.02
C GLU A 52 -15.30 0.04 3.35
N GLU A 53 -15.48 0.62 2.15
CA GLU A 53 -14.41 1.37 1.49
C GLU A 53 -13.92 2.55 2.36
N ASN A 54 -14.85 3.31 2.95
CA ASN A 54 -14.51 4.43 3.85
C ASN A 54 -13.77 3.96 5.10
N LYS A 55 -14.20 2.84 5.70
CA LYS A 55 -13.51 2.22 6.85
C LYS A 55 -12.10 1.80 6.48
N ARG A 56 -11.93 1.09 5.37
CA ARG A 56 -10.64 0.57 4.88
C ARG A 56 -9.69 1.69 4.51
N LYS A 57 -10.21 2.75 3.89
CA LYS A 57 -9.46 3.96 3.60
C LYS A 57 -8.96 4.64 4.87
N ALA A 58 -9.79 4.77 5.91
CA ALA A 58 -9.36 5.36 7.17
C ALA A 58 -8.18 4.59 7.80
N ILE A 59 -8.29 3.26 7.89
CA ILE A 59 -7.22 2.39 8.43
C ILE A 59 -5.93 2.50 7.60
N PHE A 60 -6.06 2.53 6.27
CA PHE A 60 -4.94 2.72 5.37
C PHE A 60 -4.24 4.06 5.57
N LEU A 61 -4.99 5.16 5.71
CA LEU A 61 -4.42 6.49 5.89
C LEU A 61 -3.64 6.61 7.21
N ASP A 62 -4.13 5.96 8.27
CA ASP A 62 -3.41 5.88 9.54
C ASP A 62 -2.10 5.08 9.37
N THR A 63 -2.17 3.90 8.74
CA THR A 63 -0.98 3.08 8.46
C THR A 63 0.04 3.81 7.56
N HIS A 64 -0.44 4.54 6.54
CA HIS A 64 0.40 5.30 5.62
C HIS A 64 1.15 6.42 6.34
N LYS A 65 0.46 7.12 7.24
CA LYS A 65 1.08 8.14 8.10
C LYS A 65 2.17 7.52 8.97
N ASP A 66 1.88 6.43 9.67
CA ASP A 66 2.83 5.77 10.57
C ASP A 66 4.10 5.32 9.82
N VAL A 67 3.93 4.67 8.66
CA VAL A 67 5.05 4.25 7.78
C VAL A 67 5.86 5.45 7.30
N THR A 68 5.19 6.53 6.89
CA THR A 68 5.85 7.75 6.41
C THR A 68 6.68 8.40 7.52
N GLU A 69 6.14 8.47 8.74
CA GLU A 69 6.85 9.01 9.91
C GLU A 69 8.04 8.13 10.31
N HIS A 70 7.88 6.81 10.31
CA HIS A 70 8.97 5.87 10.54
C HIS A 70 10.09 6.04 9.49
N ASN A 71 9.72 6.18 8.22
CA ASN A 71 10.68 6.37 7.13
C ASN A 71 11.39 7.73 7.17
N LYS A 72 10.77 8.78 7.72
CA LYS A 72 11.45 10.04 8.02
C LYS A 72 12.54 9.85 9.08
N LYS A 73 12.25 9.12 10.16
CA LYS A 73 13.25 8.75 11.18
C LYS A 73 14.38 7.91 10.58
N TYR A 74 14.05 6.98 9.69
CA TYR A 74 15.04 6.16 8.98
C TYR A 74 15.98 7.03 8.13
N LYS A 75 15.43 7.97 7.35
CA LYS A 75 16.21 8.95 6.56
C LYS A 75 17.13 9.81 7.45
N ASN A 76 16.77 10.04 8.71
CA ASN A 76 17.57 10.74 9.71
C ASN A 76 18.57 9.84 10.47
N ASN A 77 18.66 8.54 10.16
CA ASN A 77 19.46 7.53 10.89
C ASN A 77 19.04 7.35 12.37
N GLU A 78 17.81 7.68 12.74
CA GLU A 78 17.27 7.49 14.10
C GLU A 78 16.77 6.05 14.34
N VAL A 79 16.43 5.34 13.25
CA VAL A 79 16.04 3.93 13.26
C VAL A 79 16.81 3.17 12.17
N SER A 80 16.96 1.86 12.33
CA SER A 80 17.85 1.04 11.49
C SER A 80 17.18 0.41 10.26
N TYR A 81 15.89 0.63 10.04
CA TYR A 81 15.15 0.04 8.93
C TYR A 81 14.09 1.01 8.40
N SER A 82 13.65 0.77 7.17
CA SER A 82 12.48 1.43 6.58
C SER A 82 11.30 0.46 6.49
N GLN A 83 10.10 1.02 6.47
CA GLN A 83 8.86 0.29 6.26
C GLN A 83 8.33 0.57 4.85
N GLY A 84 7.62 -0.39 4.28
CA GLY A 84 6.90 -0.21 3.03
C GLY A 84 5.41 -0.41 3.25
N ILE A 85 4.58 0.19 2.40
CA ILE A 85 3.14 -0.13 2.39
C ILE A 85 2.97 -1.56 1.89
N TYR A 86 2.33 -2.40 2.71
CA TYR A 86 2.09 -3.83 2.46
C TYR A 86 0.59 -4.12 2.21
N GLU A 87 0.28 -5.34 1.75
CA GLU A 87 -1.07 -5.74 1.32
C GLU A 87 -2.15 -5.57 2.39
N PHE A 88 -1.79 -5.69 3.67
CA PHE A 88 -2.72 -5.63 4.80
C PHE A 88 -2.77 -4.26 5.49
N ALA A 89 -2.26 -3.20 4.85
CA ALA A 89 -2.25 -1.85 5.40
C ALA A 89 -3.66 -1.25 5.62
N ASP A 90 -4.71 -1.89 5.11
CA ASP A 90 -6.13 -1.55 5.31
C ASP A 90 -6.82 -2.38 6.41
N LEU A 91 -6.07 -3.22 7.14
CA LEU A 91 -6.59 -4.05 8.23
C LEU A 91 -6.09 -3.53 9.59
N THR A 92 -6.96 -3.58 10.59
CA THR A 92 -6.50 -3.41 11.97
C THR A 92 -5.69 -4.62 12.42
N ALA A 93 -4.84 -4.44 13.44
CA ALA A 93 -4.10 -5.55 14.02
C ALA A 93 -5.02 -6.68 14.54
N GLU A 94 -6.21 -6.36 15.04
CA GLU A 94 -7.19 -7.36 15.48
C GLU A 94 -7.79 -8.12 14.29
N GLU A 95 -8.18 -7.41 13.23
CA GLU A 95 -8.68 -8.03 12.01
C GLU A 95 -7.63 -8.96 11.41
N PHE A 96 -6.37 -8.51 11.29
CA PHE A 96 -5.26 -9.32 10.80
C PHE A 96 -5.06 -10.57 11.65
N ARG A 97 -5.02 -10.44 12.99
CA ARG A 97 -4.89 -11.61 13.88
C ARG A 97 -6.01 -12.62 13.67
N ARG A 98 -7.26 -12.15 13.59
CA ARG A 98 -8.43 -13.02 13.48
C ARG A 98 -8.46 -13.82 12.18
N THR A 99 -7.96 -13.27 11.08
CA THR A 99 -8.11 -13.87 9.74
C THR A 99 -6.82 -14.45 9.16
N HIS A 100 -5.65 -13.98 9.61
CA HIS A 100 -4.35 -14.33 9.02
C HIS A 100 -3.38 -14.99 10.01
N THR A 101 -3.76 -15.15 11.28
CA THR A 101 -2.96 -15.89 12.24
C THR A 101 -3.70 -17.15 12.68
N GLY A 102 -3.01 -18.29 12.72
CA GLY A 102 -3.56 -19.55 13.26
C GLY A 102 -3.71 -19.54 14.80
N LEU A 103 -3.49 -18.38 15.44
CA LEU A 103 -3.60 -18.20 16.87
C LEU A 103 -5.07 -18.23 17.26
N ARG A 104 -5.52 -19.39 17.73
CA ARG A 104 -6.81 -19.52 18.40
C ARG A 104 -6.74 -18.69 19.68
N GLY A 105 -7.54 -17.62 19.74
CA GLY A 105 -7.69 -16.83 20.95
C GLY A 105 -8.05 -17.76 22.11
N HIS A 106 -7.10 -18.00 23.01
CA HIS A 106 -7.44 -18.58 24.28
C HIS A 106 -8.26 -17.51 25.01
N ASN A 107 -9.53 -17.82 25.33
CA ASN A 107 -10.38 -16.95 26.13
C ASN A 107 -9.78 -16.80 27.52
N GLY A 108 -8.80 -15.91 27.67
CA GLY A 108 -8.06 -15.69 28.89
C GLY A 108 -7.39 -14.31 28.85
N GLY A 109 -8.06 -13.35 29.48
CA GLY A 109 -7.51 -12.13 30.09
C GLY A 109 -6.35 -11.42 29.38
N VAL A 110 -6.67 -10.25 28.84
CA VAL A 110 -5.83 -9.03 28.76
C VAL A 110 -4.31 -9.26 28.79
N ARG A 111 -3.63 -9.07 27.65
CA ARG A 111 -2.28 -8.49 27.60
C ARG A 111 -1.85 -8.15 26.17
N GLY A 112 -1.46 -6.89 25.99
CA GLY A 112 -0.66 -6.43 24.85
C GLY A 112 -1.46 -5.75 23.75
N ALA A 113 -1.80 -4.48 23.96
CA ALA A 113 -1.77 -3.55 22.83
C ALA A 113 -0.37 -3.68 22.22
N ILE A 114 -0.28 -4.16 20.98
CA ILE A 114 0.97 -4.12 20.23
C ILE A 114 1.24 -2.62 20.04
N PRO A 115 2.33 -2.06 20.60
CA PRO A 115 2.69 -0.69 20.31
C PRO A 115 2.92 -0.60 18.80
N GLN A 116 2.23 0.31 18.14
CA GLN A 116 2.63 0.72 16.81
C GLN A 116 4.01 1.38 16.98
N ALA A 117 5.03 0.78 16.37
CA ALA A 117 6.43 1.19 16.48
C ALA A 117 6.72 2.50 15.73
#